data_AF-T0HXL8-F1
#
_entry.id   AF-T0HXL8-F1
#
_cell.length_a   1.000
_cell.length_b   1.000
_cell.length_c   1.000
_cell.angle_alpha   90.00
_cell.angle_beta   90.00
_cell.angle_gamma   90.00
#
_symmetry.space_group_name_H-M   'P 1'
#
loop_
_entity.id
_entity.type
_entity.pdbx_description
1 polymer ?
#
loop_
_entity_poly.entity_id
_entity_poly.type
_entity_poly.pdbx_seq_one_letter_code
_entity_poly.pdbx_strand_id
1 'polypeptide(L)'
;MPSFTIESTYRLPVFRHRTYEAATIDDACRLAINDGDWTGQKEDYESSGPTYLTGIWPGADTAYMATACSVPAGFGEGERQTQPDRPGDGTVNQAVGPASASPVMPRCRHCGSADICRDANAVWDEVAQAWSLLATYDSQTCERCGADSNNLALWVPVVEPGTAAAFRWEVIQVLEDASLAGNADFQRFCDDRHGQQPASEAAACWLTPSPS
;
A
#
# COMPACT_ATOMS: atom_id res chain seq x y z
N MET A 1 25.43 3.33 -28.99
CA MET A 1 24.05 3.01 -28.56
C MET A 1 23.96 3.39 -27.08
N PRO A 2 22.84 3.97 -26.60
CA PRO A 2 22.68 4.21 -25.16
C PRO A 2 22.64 2.86 -24.42
N SER A 3 23.30 2.79 -23.26
CA SER A 3 23.21 1.65 -22.36
C SER A 3 22.25 1.96 -21.22
N PHE A 4 21.59 0.93 -20.71
CA PHE A 4 20.73 1.02 -19.55
C PHE A 4 21.02 -0.16 -18.62
N THR A 5 21.00 0.09 -17.33
CA THR A 5 21.00 -0.93 -16.29
C THR A 5 19.54 -1.18 -15.90
N ILE A 6 19.09 -2.43 -15.91
CA ILE A 6 17.70 -2.81 -15.65
C ILE A 6 17.65 -3.78 -14.49
N GLU A 7 16.86 -3.46 -13.46
CA GLU A 7 16.56 -4.38 -12.37
C GLU A 7 15.23 -5.09 -12.64
N SER A 8 15.27 -6.42 -12.59
CA SER A 8 14.13 -7.30 -12.77
C SER A 8 13.87 -8.07 -11.48
N THR A 9 12.63 -8.05 -11.03
CA THR A 9 12.18 -8.66 -9.78
C THR A 9 11.01 -9.60 -10.06
N TYR A 10 10.83 -10.61 -9.24
CA TYR A 10 9.63 -11.44 -9.21
C TYR A 10 9.32 -11.85 -7.77
N ARG A 11 8.06 -12.18 -7.49
CA ARG A 11 7.66 -12.65 -6.16
C ARG A 11 7.99 -14.14 -6.03
N LEU A 12 8.81 -14.49 -5.05
CA LEU A 12 9.16 -15.87 -4.73
C LEU A 12 8.45 -16.29 -3.44
N PRO A 13 7.44 -17.17 -3.51
CA PRO A 13 6.83 -17.72 -2.31
C PRO A 13 7.85 -18.50 -1.48
N VAL A 14 7.76 -18.31 -0.17
CA VAL A 14 8.56 -19.05 0.81
C VAL A 14 7.59 -19.83 1.70
N PHE A 15 7.86 -21.11 1.89
CA PHE A 15 7.03 -22.01 2.70
C PHE A 15 7.87 -22.79 3.71
N ARG A 16 7.21 -23.33 4.73
CA ARG A 16 7.84 -24.26 5.69
C ARG A 16 6.89 -25.42 5.97
N HIS A 17 7.45 -26.56 6.33
CA HIS A 17 6.69 -27.69 6.87
C HIS A 17 7.03 -27.83 8.35
N ARG A 18 6.00 -27.86 9.20
CA ARG A 18 6.14 -28.05 10.64
C ARG A 18 4.94 -28.82 11.17
N THR A 19 5.17 -29.61 12.21
CA THR A 19 4.14 -30.39 12.90
C THR A 19 3.74 -29.65 14.18
N TYR A 20 2.44 -29.51 14.42
CA TYR A 20 1.89 -28.90 15.62
C TYR A 20 0.96 -29.91 16.31
N GLU A 21 1.20 -30.15 17.59
CA GLU A 21 0.33 -30.97 18.42
C GLU A 21 -0.78 -30.08 18.99
N ALA A 22 -2.03 -30.38 18.65
CA ALA A 22 -3.19 -29.64 19.13
C ALA A 22 -4.44 -30.53 19.21
N ALA A 23 -5.42 -30.13 20.02
CA ALA A 23 -6.66 -30.88 20.20
C ALA A 23 -7.56 -30.85 18.95
N THR A 24 -7.43 -29.80 18.12
CA THR A 24 -8.22 -29.63 16.89
C THR A 24 -7.34 -29.08 15.75
N ILE A 25 -7.80 -29.26 14.52
CA ILE A 25 -7.15 -28.69 13.33
C ILE A 25 -7.09 -27.15 13.43
N ASP A 26 -8.17 -26.52 13.88
CA ASP A 26 -8.22 -25.06 14.03
C ASP A 26 -7.17 -24.56 15.03
N ASP A 27 -6.97 -25.27 16.14
CA ASP A 27 -5.94 -24.93 17.12
C ASP A 27 -4.54 -25.11 16.55
N ALA A 28 -4.29 -26.17 15.79
CA ALA A 28 -3.02 -26.37 15.07
C ALA A 28 -2.77 -25.26 14.03
N CYS A 29 -3.81 -24.84 13.29
CA CYS A 29 -3.73 -23.73 12.33
C CYS A 29 -3.41 -22.40 13.03
N ARG A 30 -4.05 -22.11 14.18
CA ARG A 30 -3.75 -20.92 14.98
C ARG A 30 -2.31 -20.93 15.47
N LEU A 31 -1.81 -22.08 15.94
CA LEU A 31 -0.40 -22.24 16.30
C LEU A 31 0.51 -21.98 15.10
N ALA A 32 0.19 -22.53 13.92
CA ALA A 32 0.99 -22.38 12.71
C ALA A 32 1.07 -20.93 12.19
N ILE A 33 -0.02 -20.16 12.30
CA ILE A 33 -0.05 -18.74 11.92
C ILE A 33 0.72 -17.87 12.93
N ASN A 34 0.64 -18.20 14.22
CA ASN A 34 1.31 -17.43 15.27
C ASN A 34 2.79 -17.80 15.47
N ASP A 35 3.25 -18.88 14.85
CA ASP A 35 4.64 -19.33 14.94
C ASP A 35 5.56 -18.44 14.08
N GLY A 36 6.32 -17.56 14.71
CA GLY A 36 7.29 -16.69 14.04
C GLY A 36 8.60 -17.36 13.62
N ASP A 37 8.84 -18.64 13.96
CA ASP A 37 10.11 -19.32 13.67
C ASP A 37 10.12 -19.99 12.29
N TRP A 38 10.66 -19.29 11.31
CA TRP A 38 10.77 -19.74 9.92
C TRP A 38 12.01 -20.64 9.66
N THR A 39 12.65 -21.19 10.69
CA THR A 39 13.75 -22.14 10.51
C THR A 39 13.32 -23.33 9.65
N GLY A 40 14.10 -23.61 8.60
CA GLY A 40 13.81 -24.69 7.64
C GLY A 40 12.85 -24.28 6.51
N GLN A 41 12.63 -22.98 6.33
CA GLN A 41 11.92 -22.46 5.16
C GLN A 41 12.55 -22.90 3.83
N LYS A 42 11.72 -22.95 2.79
CA LYS A 42 12.07 -23.32 1.43
C LYS A 42 11.44 -22.34 0.46
N GLU A 43 12.12 -22.11 -0.64
CA GLU A 43 11.65 -21.28 -1.74
C GLU A 43 10.88 -22.14 -2.75
N ASP A 44 9.77 -21.61 -3.27
CA ASP A 44 8.99 -22.23 -4.32
C ASP A 44 9.13 -21.45 -5.63
N TYR A 45 10.12 -21.85 -6.43
CA TYR A 45 10.39 -21.27 -7.74
C TYR A 45 9.31 -21.62 -8.77
N GLU A 46 8.64 -22.76 -8.63
CA GLU A 46 7.62 -23.21 -9.58
C GLU A 46 6.32 -22.41 -9.46
N SER A 47 5.98 -21.99 -8.23
CA SER A 47 4.83 -21.13 -7.94
C SER A 47 5.19 -19.64 -7.94
N SER A 48 6.35 -19.26 -8.47
CA SER A 48 6.79 -17.87 -8.49
C SER A 48 5.89 -16.97 -9.35
N GLY A 49 5.77 -15.72 -8.93
CA GLY A 49 5.03 -14.71 -9.68
C GLY A 49 5.75 -14.32 -10.98
N PRO A 50 5.06 -13.60 -11.90
CA PRO A 50 5.71 -13.12 -13.12
C PRO A 50 6.84 -12.14 -12.81
N THR A 51 7.85 -12.09 -13.68
CA THR A 51 8.91 -11.09 -13.63
C THR A 51 8.41 -9.72 -14.08
N TYR A 52 8.75 -8.70 -13.31
CA TYR A 52 8.47 -7.29 -13.56
C TYR A 52 9.72 -6.45 -13.29
N LEU A 53 9.74 -5.21 -13.78
CA LEU A 53 10.86 -4.30 -13.61
C LEU A 53 10.62 -3.39 -12.41
N THR A 54 11.63 -3.28 -11.55
CA THR A 54 11.60 -2.41 -10.36
C THR A 54 12.53 -1.21 -10.48
N GLY A 55 13.46 -1.23 -11.44
CA GLY A 55 14.38 -0.12 -11.64
C GLY A 55 15.01 -0.08 -13.03
N ILE A 56 15.27 1.13 -13.51
CA ILE A 56 15.92 1.43 -14.78
C ILE A 56 16.86 2.60 -14.57
N TRP A 57 18.11 2.50 -15.03
CA TRP A 57 19.09 3.57 -14.91
C TRP A 57 19.84 3.79 -16.23
N PRO A 58 20.20 5.04 -16.57
CA PRO A 58 21.02 5.32 -17.74
C PRO A 58 22.47 4.91 -17.48
N GLY A 59 23.12 4.32 -18.48
CA GLY A 59 24.50 3.86 -18.38
C GLY A 59 24.61 2.38 -17.98
N ALA A 60 25.84 1.86 -18.07
CA ALA A 60 26.17 0.51 -17.65
C ALA A 60 26.56 0.52 -16.17
N ASP A 61 26.04 -0.44 -15.41
CA ASP A 61 26.32 -0.67 -13.99
C ASP A 61 26.02 0.55 -13.09
N THR A 62 24.95 1.29 -13.42
CA THR A 62 24.57 2.53 -12.71
C THR A 62 23.41 2.36 -11.73
N ALA A 63 22.99 1.12 -11.48
CA ALA A 63 21.96 0.83 -10.48
C ALA A 63 22.33 1.45 -9.14
N TYR A 64 21.40 2.22 -8.57
CA TYR A 64 21.57 2.94 -7.30
C TYR A 64 22.65 4.03 -7.27
N MET A 65 23.34 4.30 -8.39
CA MET A 65 24.35 5.35 -8.51
C MET A 65 23.86 6.56 -9.30
N ALA A 66 22.89 6.35 -10.21
CA ALA A 66 22.26 7.39 -11.00
C ALA A 66 20.78 7.57 -10.62
N THR A 67 20.18 8.68 -11.02
CA THR A 67 18.72 8.87 -10.93
C THR A 67 18.03 7.83 -11.81
N ALA A 68 17.10 7.08 -11.22
CA ALA A 68 16.32 6.08 -11.94
C ALA A 68 15.39 6.74 -12.97
N CYS A 69 15.25 6.10 -14.14
CA CYS A 69 14.19 6.39 -15.09
C CYS A 69 12.87 5.79 -14.61
N SER A 70 11.75 6.38 -15.03
CA SER A 70 10.44 5.76 -14.85
C SER A 70 10.36 4.42 -15.59
N VAL A 71 9.88 3.38 -14.92
CA VAL A 71 9.56 2.09 -15.56
C VAL A 71 8.43 2.33 -16.57
N PRO A 72 8.58 1.93 -17.85
CA PRO A 72 7.52 2.05 -18.84
C PRO A 72 6.29 1.23 -18.47
N ALA A 73 5.11 1.72 -18.85
CA ALA A 73 3.86 0.98 -18.68
C ALA A 73 3.91 -0.38 -19.40
N GLY A 74 3.34 -1.40 -18.78
CA GLY A 74 3.34 -2.80 -19.20
C GLY A 74 4.48 -3.63 -18.58
N PHE A 75 5.42 -3.02 -17.87
CA PHE A 75 6.57 -3.69 -17.27
C PHE A 75 6.57 -3.64 -15.72
N GLY A 76 5.64 -2.90 -15.11
CA GLY A 76 5.55 -2.75 -13.65
C GLY A 76 4.91 -3.94 -12.93
N GLU A 77 5.03 -3.96 -11.60
CA GLU A 77 4.43 -5.00 -10.77
C GLU A 77 2.90 -5.04 -10.90
N GLY A 78 2.34 -6.22 -11.17
CA GLY A 78 0.90 -6.41 -11.31
C GLY A 78 0.31 -6.00 -12.67
N GLU A 79 1.12 -5.44 -13.56
CA GLU A 79 0.73 -5.16 -14.93
C GLU A 79 0.85 -6.46 -15.75
N ARG A 80 -0.25 -6.87 -16.39
CA ARG A 80 -0.18 -8.01 -17.33
C ARG A 80 0.68 -7.58 -18.51
N GLN A 81 1.77 -8.31 -18.75
CA GLN A 81 2.53 -8.21 -20.00
C GLN A 81 1.55 -8.38 -21.16
N THR A 82 1.27 -7.30 -21.88
CA THR A 82 0.55 -7.37 -23.15
C THR A 82 1.47 -8.05 -24.15
N GLN A 83 1.22 -9.32 -24.39
CA GLN A 83 1.91 -10.11 -25.39
C GLN A 83 1.77 -9.41 -26.76
N PRO A 84 2.87 -9.07 -27.46
CA PRO A 84 2.81 -8.26 -28.67
C PRO A 84 2.56 -9.14 -29.89
N ASP A 85 1.32 -9.57 -30.10
CA ASP A 85 0.88 -10.16 -31.37
C ASP A 85 -0.53 -9.68 -31.75
N ARG A 86 -0.64 -8.39 -32.08
CA ARG A 86 -1.66 -7.94 -33.04
C ARG A 86 -1.25 -6.61 -33.68
N PRO A 87 -1.17 -6.52 -35.03
CA PRO A 87 -0.92 -5.26 -35.71
C PRO A 87 -2.22 -4.44 -35.75
N GLY A 88 -2.16 -3.18 -35.31
CA GLY A 88 -3.34 -2.32 -35.26
C GLY A 88 -3.02 -0.87 -34.92
N ASP A 89 -2.64 -0.16 -35.98
CA ASP A 89 -2.78 1.28 -36.23
C ASP A 89 -2.07 2.30 -35.32
N GLY A 90 -1.31 3.17 -35.98
CA GLY A 90 -0.52 4.21 -35.36
C GLY A 90 -1.41 5.31 -34.80
N THR A 91 -1.22 5.62 -33.53
CA THR A 91 -1.55 6.94 -32.99
C THR A 91 -0.36 7.44 -32.19
N VAL A 92 0.20 8.54 -32.69
CA VAL A 92 1.18 9.38 -32.02
C VAL A 92 0.65 9.80 -30.64
N ASN A 93 1.33 9.37 -29.58
CA ASN A 93 1.03 9.85 -28.23
C ASN A 93 1.58 11.26 -28.05
N GLN A 94 0.71 12.22 -28.36
CA GLN A 94 0.75 13.58 -27.83
C GLN A 94 0.72 13.52 -26.31
N ALA A 95 1.60 14.26 -25.64
CA ALA A 95 1.58 14.40 -24.19
C ALA A 95 0.27 15.10 -23.76
N VAL A 96 -0.72 14.30 -23.36
CA VAL A 96 -1.89 14.75 -22.60
C VAL A 96 -1.56 14.52 -21.13
N GLY A 97 -1.06 15.55 -20.46
CA GLY A 97 -1.05 15.54 -19.00
C GLY A 97 -2.50 15.48 -18.50
N PRO A 98 -2.85 14.61 -17.54
CA PRO A 98 -4.18 14.65 -16.98
C PRO A 98 -4.36 15.96 -16.20
N ALA A 99 -5.47 16.63 -16.45
CA ALA A 99 -6.01 17.64 -15.55
C ALA A 99 -6.08 17.03 -14.14
N SER A 100 -5.32 17.61 -13.21
CA SER A 100 -5.42 17.52 -11.75
C SER A 100 -6.34 16.41 -11.23
N ALA A 101 -5.80 15.21 -11.04
CA ALA A 101 -6.41 14.25 -10.13
C ALA A 101 -6.47 14.91 -8.74
N SER A 102 -7.63 14.89 -8.08
CA SER A 102 -7.76 15.43 -6.72
C SER A 102 -6.67 14.82 -5.82
N PRO A 103 -6.05 15.62 -4.93
CA PRO A 103 -5.01 15.10 -4.03
C PRO A 103 -5.54 13.90 -3.24
N VAL A 104 -4.71 12.87 -3.09
CA VAL A 104 -5.01 11.67 -2.30
C VAL A 104 -4.00 11.49 -1.17
N MET A 105 -4.41 10.77 -0.12
CA MET A 105 -3.57 10.39 1.00
C MET A 105 -3.77 8.91 1.38
N PRO A 106 -2.77 8.23 1.96
CA PRO A 106 -2.91 6.87 2.42
C PRO A 106 -3.67 6.81 3.75
N ARG A 107 -4.50 5.78 3.92
CA ARG A 107 -5.16 5.41 5.18
C ARG A 107 -4.93 3.91 5.44
N CYS A 108 -4.68 3.54 6.68
CA CYS A 108 -4.50 2.14 7.09
C CYS A 108 -5.77 1.33 6.83
N ARG A 109 -5.66 0.19 6.14
CA ARG A 109 -6.80 -0.72 5.93
C ARG A 109 -7.30 -1.41 7.20
N HIS A 110 -6.50 -1.42 8.26
CA HIS A 110 -6.94 -1.95 9.56
C HIS A 110 -7.64 -0.85 10.35
N CYS A 111 -6.89 0.15 10.83
CA CYS A 111 -7.40 1.13 11.77
C CYS A 111 -7.86 2.45 11.14
N GLY A 112 -7.69 2.67 9.84
CA GLY A 112 -8.06 3.94 9.17
C GLY A 112 -7.15 5.13 9.48
N SER A 113 -6.01 4.93 10.15
CA SER A 113 -5.07 6.02 10.42
C SER A 113 -4.35 6.51 9.16
N ALA A 114 -4.06 7.81 9.10
CA ALA A 114 -3.21 8.38 8.04
C ALA A 114 -1.71 8.19 8.28
N ASP A 115 -1.34 7.70 9.46
CA ASP A 115 0.05 7.59 9.90
C ASP A 115 0.70 6.33 9.32
N ILE A 116 0.97 6.40 8.01
CA ILE A 116 1.58 5.33 7.21
C ILE A 116 3.00 5.76 6.84
N CYS A 117 3.98 4.96 7.22
CA CYS A 117 5.38 5.16 6.86
C CYS A 117 5.86 4.08 5.87
N ARG A 118 6.98 4.39 5.22
CA ARG A 118 7.78 3.45 4.44
C ARG A 118 9.24 3.75 4.69
N ASP A 119 10.06 2.72 4.64
CA ASP A 119 11.50 2.91 4.55
C ASP A 119 11.87 3.51 3.20
N ALA A 120 12.91 4.35 3.20
CA ALA A 120 13.36 5.01 1.99
C ALA A 120 14.86 5.29 2.02
N ASN A 121 15.44 5.36 0.84
CA ASN A 121 16.78 5.87 0.63
C ASN A 121 16.68 7.33 0.16
N ALA A 122 17.50 8.19 0.77
CA ALA A 122 17.68 9.57 0.35
C ALA A 122 19.11 9.77 -0.17
N VAL A 123 19.25 10.47 -1.28
CA VAL A 123 20.53 10.82 -1.90
C VAL A 123 20.75 12.32 -1.82
N TRP A 124 22.01 12.75 -1.73
CA TRP A 124 22.35 14.17 -1.78
C TRP A 124 22.21 14.71 -3.21
N ASP A 125 21.36 15.71 -3.40
CA ASP A 125 21.21 16.44 -4.66
C ASP A 125 22.14 17.65 -4.66
N GLU A 126 23.18 17.62 -5.48
CA GLU A 126 24.16 18.70 -5.57
C GLU A 126 23.60 20.00 -6.16
N VAL A 127 22.55 19.93 -6.98
CA VAL A 127 21.95 21.13 -7.59
C VAL A 127 20.99 21.79 -6.61
N ALA A 128 20.15 20.98 -5.95
CA ALA A 128 19.22 21.46 -4.94
C ALA A 128 19.88 21.74 -3.58
N GLN A 129 21.10 21.23 -3.37
CA GLN A 129 21.83 21.27 -2.09
C GLN A 129 20.97 20.75 -0.93
N ALA A 130 20.29 19.62 -1.17
CA ALA A 130 19.37 19.00 -0.22
C ALA A 130 19.35 17.48 -0.38
N TRP A 131 18.87 16.79 0.66
CA TRP A 131 18.55 15.37 0.55
C TRP A 131 17.27 15.18 -0.27
N SER A 132 17.34 14.34 -1.29
CA SER A 132 16.23 13.99 -2.18
C SER A 132 15.87 12.52 -2.02
N LEU A 133 14.58 12.22 -1.98
CA LEU A 133 14.08 10.84 -1.89
C LEU A 133 14.43 10.09 -3.19
N LEU A 134 15.24 9.04 -3.10
CA LEU A 134 15.68 8.25 -4.24
C LEU A 134 14.72 7.08 -4.53
N ALA A 135 14.36 6.34 -3.49
CA ALA A 135 13.48 5.17 -3.59
C ALA A 135 12.85 4.85 -2.23
N THR A 136 11.68 4.21 -2.25
CA THR A 136 11.04 3.62 -1.07
C THR A 136 11.16 2.09 -1.11
N TYR A 137 11.45 1.47 0.01
CA TYR A 137 11.65 0.02 0.15
C TYR A 137 10.61 -0.58 1.12
N ASP A 138 10.56 -1.90 1.15
CA ASP A 138 9.80 -2.73 2.09
C ASP A 138 8.27 -2.48 2.15
N SER A 139 7.65 -3.16 3.12
CA SER A 139 6.22 -3.06 3.45
C SER A 139 5.88 -1.69 4.02
N GLN A 140 4.63 -1.27 3.82
CA GLN A 140 4.10 -0.07 4.48
C GLN A 140 3.80 -0.43 5.92
N THR A 141 4.10 0.46 6.85
CA THR A 141 3.81 0.28 8.27
C THR A 141 2.86 1.36 8.76
N CYS A 142 1.87 0.98 9.56
CA CYS A 142 1.01 1.94 10.25
C CYS A 142 1.58 2.21 11.65
N GLU A 143 2.03 3.43 11.89
CA GLU A 143 2.61 3.85 13.18
C GLU A 143 1.59 3.84 14.33
N ARG A 144 0.30 3.85 14.01
CA ARG A 144 -0.77 3.75 15.02
C ARG A 144 -1.01 2.32 15.52
N CYS A 145 -1.29 1.39 14.60
CA CYS A 145 -1.69 0.04 14.98
C CYS A 145 -0.59 -1.02 14.82
N GLY A 146 0.57 -0.63 14.27
CA GLY A 146 1.70 -1.53 14.04
C GLY A 146 1.51 -2.53 12.90
N ALA A 147 0.41 -2.46 12.15
CA ALA A 147 0.18 -3.33 11.00
C ALA A 147 1.22 -3.03 9.90
N ASP A 148 1.76 -4.09 9.30
CA ASP A 148 2.74 -4.03 8.22
C ASP A 148 2.26 -4.84 6.99
N SER A 149 2.27 -4.22 5.82
CA SER A 149 1.93 -4.90 4.57
C SER A 149 2.31 -4.09 3.34
N ASN A 150 2.63 -4.75 2.23
CA ASN A 150 2.79 -4.08 0.92
C ASN A 150 1.48 -3.44 0.42
N ASN A 151 0.32 -3.88 0.92
CA ASN A 151 -1.01 -3.41 0.52
C ASN A 151 -1.76 -2.67 1.64
N LEU A 152 -1.06 -2.17 2.65
CA LEU A 152 -1.68 -1.55 3.84
C LEU A 152 -2.45 -0.26 3.53
N ALA A 153 -1.99 0.51 2.53
CA ALA A 153 -2.55 1.79 2.16
C ALA A 153 -3.85 1.64 1.35
N LEU A 154 -4.92 2.21 1.89
CA LEU A 154 -6.11 2.62 1.15
C LEU A 154 -5.93 4.09 0.72
N TRP A 155 -5.86 4.34 -0.57
CA TRP A 155 -5.76 5.69 -1.11
C TRP A 155 -7.14 6.36 -1.14
N VAL A 156 -7.28 7.47 -0.42
CA VAL A 156 -8.54 8.22 -0.32
C VAL A 156 -8.30 9.68 -0.67
N PRO A 157 -9.31 10.43 -1.12
CA PRO A 157 -9.18 11.87 -1.32
C PRO A 157 -8.70 12.56 -0.04
N VAL A 158 -7.81 13.55 -0.18
CA VAL A 158 -7.46 14.44 0.93
C VAL A 158 -8.73 15.14 1.38
N VAL A 159 -9.02 15.01 2.66
CA VAL A 159 -10.17 15.65 3.31
C VAL A 159 -9.69 16.87 4.07
N GLU A 160 -10.34 18.00 3.83
CA GLU A 160 -10.03 19.23 4.56
C GLU A 160 -10.37 19.06 6.05
N PRO A 161 -9.46 19.46 6.96
CA PRO A 161 -9.73 19.44 8.40
C PRO A 161 -11.01 20.18 8.76
N GLY A 162 -11.78 19.66 9.72
CA GLY A 162 -13.04 20.26 10.16
C GLY A 162 -14.22 20.08 9.19
N THR A 163 -14.09 19.23 8.17
CA THR A 163 -15.23 18.76 7.37
C THR A 163 -15.84 17.50 7.99
N ALA A 164 -17.10 17.22 7.65
CA ALA A 164 -17.74 15.95 8.02
C ALA A 164 -16.95 14.73 7.52
N ALA A 165 -16.26 14.86 6.38
CA ALA A 165 -15.39 13.83 5.86
C ALA A 165 -14.13 13.60 6.71
N ALA A 166 -13.50 14.66 7.23
CA ALA A 166 -12.40 14.53 8.18
C ALA A 166 -12.89 13.91 9.50
N PHE A 167 -14.02 14.38 10.02
CA PHE A 167 -14.63 13.82 11.23
C PHE A 167 -14.97 12.33 11.11
N ARG A 168 -15.49 11.89 9.95
CA ARG A 168 -15.71 10.46 9.67
C ARG A 168 -14.43 9.64 9.85
N TRP A 169 -13.31 10.09 9.30
CA TRP A 169 -12.03 9.39 9.45
C TRP A 169 -11.49 9.40 10.89
N GLU A 170 -11.77 10.46 11.67
CA GLU A 170 -11.45 10.49 13.09
C GLU A 170 -12.25 9.43 13.86
N VAL A 171 -13.56 9.31 13.61
CA VAL A 171 -14.42 8.29 14.24
C VAL A 171 -13.98 6.88 13.83
N ILE A 172 -13.71 6.65 12.55
CA ILE A 172 -13.16 5.38 12.04
C ILE A 172 -11.87 5.01 12.77
N GLN A 173 -10.98 5.98 12.98
CA GLN A 173 -9.72 5.76 13.64
C GLN A 173 -9.88 5.42 15.13
N VAL A 174 -10.90 5.96 15.80
CA VAL A 174 -11.24 5.58 17.19
C VAL A 174 -11.85 4.18 17.24
N LEU A 175 -12.66 3.81 16.25
CA LEU A 175 -13.28 2.49 16.15
C LEU A 175 -12.30 1.40 15.67
N GLU A 176 -11.15 1.81 15.12
CA GLU A 176 -10.16 0.94 14.48
C GLU A 176 -10.75 0.03 13.39
N ASP A 177 -11.76 0.52 12.67
CA ASP A 177 -12.45 -0.23 11.61
C ASP A 177 -12.56 0.60 10.33
N ALA A 178 -11.57 0.46 9.45
CA ALA A 178 -11.53 1.16 8.18
C ALA A 178 -12.64 0.74 7.21
N SER A 179 -13.30 -0.42 7.43
CA SER A 179 -14.38 -0.89 6.54
C SER A 179 -15.61 0.01 6.59
N LEU A 180 -15.79 0.74 7.70
CA LEU A 180 -16.87 1.71 7.89
C LEU A 180 -16.81 2.89 6.92
N ALA A 181 -15.67 3.16 6.29
CA ALA A 181 -15.52 4.24 5.30
C ALA A 181 -16.54 4.13 4.15
N GLY A 182 -16.93 2.90 3.76
CA GLY A 182 -17.91 2.64 2.71
C GLY A 182 -19.35 2.46 3.21
N ASN A 183 -19.60 2.49 4.52
CA ASN A 183 -20.91 2.23 5.09
C ASN A 183 -21.80 3.48 5.06
N ALA A 184 -22.90 3.43 4.30
CA ALA A 184 -23.79 4.58 4.11
C ALA A 184 -24.52 5.04 5.39
N ASP A 185 -24.86 4.11 6.29
CA ASP A 185 -25.51 4.46 7.56
C ASP A 185 -24.51 5.12 8.52
N PHE A 186 -23.28 4.63 8.53
CA PHE A 186 -22.19 5.24 9.28
C PHE A 186 -21.83 6.63 8.75
N GLN A 187 -21.81 6.81 7.42
CA GLN A 187 -21.58 8.11 6.79
C GLN A 187 -22.66 9.11 7.22
N ARG A 188 -23.94 8.74 7.12
CA ARG A 188 -25.07 9.59 7.55
C ARG A 188 -25.00 9.91 9.05
N PHE A 189 -24.70 8.90 9.88
CA PHE A 189 -24.53 9.08 11.32
C PHE A 189 -23.46 10.14 11.66
N CYS A 190 -22.31 10.09 10.97
CA CYS A 190 -21.25 11.05 11.20
C CYS A 190 -21.58 12.44 10.66
N ASP A 191 -22.26 12.55 9.52
CA ASP A 191 -22.69 13.82 8.95
C ASP A 191 -23.66 14.55 9.89
N ASP A 192 -24.59 13.81 10.51
CA ASP A 192 -25.56 14.35 11.47
C ASP A 192 -24.90 14.82 12.79
N ARG A 193 -23.69 14.34 13.11
CA ARG A 193 -22.99 14.59 14.38
C ARG A 193 -21.77 15.48 14.24
N HIS A 194 -21.37 15.76 13.01
CA HIS A 194 -20.29 16.66 12.70
C HIS A 194 -20.55 18.03 13.33
N GLY A 195 -19.58 18.53 14.11
CA GLY A 195 -19.67 19.81 14.81
C GLY A 195 -20.50 19.81 16.10
N GLN A 196 -21.05 18.66 16.52
CA GLN A 196 -21.84 18.56 17.76
C GLN A 196 -21.07 17.89 18.91
N GLN A 197 -20.16 16.96 18.60
CA GLN A 197 -19.44 16.17 19.59
C GLN A 197 -18.06 15.73 19.05
N PRO A 198 -17.09 15.42 19.93
CA PRO A 198 -15.80 14.87 19.51
C PRO A 198 -15.96 13.45 18.94
N ALA A 199 -15.00 13.02 18.12
CA ALA A 199 -15.02 11.72 17.45
C ALA A 199 -15.10 10.54 18.43
N SER A 200 -14.51 10.66 19.62
CA SER A 200 -14.58 9.64 20.67
C SER A 200 -16.00 9.43 21.23
N GLU A 201 -16.76 10.50 21.39
CA GLU A 201 -18.16 10.42 21.84
C GLU A 201 -19.04 9.84 20.73
N ALA A 202 -18.84 10.28 19.49
CA ALA A 202 -19.56 9.72 18.34
C ALA A 202 -19.27 8.23 18.15
N ALA A 203 -18.02 7.79 18.34
CA ALA A 203 -17.64 6.39 18.30
C ALA A 203 -18.36 5.57 19.40
N ALA A 204 -18.41 6.08 20.64
CA ALA A 204 -19.15 5.44 21.72
C ALA A 204 -20.65 5.33 21.41
N CYS A 205 -21.25 6.40 20.87
CA CYS A 205 -22.65 6.41 20.44
C CYS A 205 -22.94 5.41 19.31
N TRP A 206 -22.02 5.24 18.37
CA TRP A 206 -22.17 4.27 17.28
C TRP A 206 -22.21 2.83 17.79
N LEU A 207 -21.43 2.53 18.84
CA LEU A 207 -21.37 1.19 19.45
C LEU A 207 -22.55 0.89 20.39
N THR A 208 -23.25 1.92 20.89
CA THR A 208 -24.44 1.71 21.72
C THR A 208 -25.67 1.37 20.87
N PRO A 209 -26.30 0.20 21.06
CA PRO A 209 -27.55 -0.12 20.39
C PRO A 209 -28.67 0.83 20.86
N SER A 210 -29.52 1.28 19.94
CA SER A 210 -30.72 2.06 20.28
C SER A 210 -31.58 1.28 21.28
N PRO A 211 -32.10 1.93 22.35
CA PRO A 211 -33.02 1.26 23.26
C PRO A 211 -34.26 0.80 22.48
N SER A 212 -34.60 -0.48 22.69
CA SER A 212 -35.75 -1.16 22.09
C SER A 212 -37.09 -0.61 22.57
#